data_AF-A0A397UFY2-F1
#
_entry.id   AF-A0A397UFY2-F1
#
_cell.length_a   1.000
_cell.length_b   1.000
_cell.length_c   1.000
_cell.angle_alpha   90.00
_cell.angle_beta   90.00
_cell.angle_gamma   90.00
#
_symmetry.space_group_name_H-M   'P 1'
#
loop_
_entity.id
_entity.type
_entity.pdbx_description
1 polymer ?
#
loop_
_entity_poly.entity_id
_entity_poly.type
_entity_poly.pdbx_seq_one_letter_code
_entity_poly.pdbx_strand_id
1 'polypeptide(L)'
;MKASQLRAWKYENVIELIPFDRLTDVKEIGKGGFGSVYSATWLDGIRKVDKIKDGDNDILIFTKKRTLASSMENQNDFLKEFKSLMKCILNYKDMLKIYGITQNTQTNECLMVFQYANEGSLYKYLRKNFNTLTWKAKLQILRNISW
;
A
#
# COMPACT_ATOMS: atom_id res chain seq x y z
N MET A 1 17.32 1.10 5.45
CA MET A 1 16.14 0.26 5.82
C MET A 1 16.05 -0.11 7.30
N LYS A 2 17.15 -0.41 8.01
CA LYS A 2 17.08 -0.78 9.45
C LYS A 2 16.46 0.29 10.36
N ALA A 3 16.64 1.58 10.07
CA ALA A 3 16.15 2.67 10.93
C ALA A 3 14.62 2.92 10.90
N SER A 4 13.91 2.47 9.86
CA SER A 4 12.45 2.66 9.74
C SER A 4 11.65 1.56 10.45
N GLN A 5 12.26 0.39 10.69
CA GLN A 5 11.65 -0.69 11.48
C GLN A 5 11.49 -0.29 12.96
N LEU A 6 12.36 0.59 13.47
CA LEU A 6 12.38 1.04 14.87
C LEU A 6 11.27 2.03 15.25
N ARG A 7 10.48 2.54 14.29
CA ARG A 7 9.41 3.54 14.53
C ARG A 7 7.98 3.02 14.29
N ALA A 8 7.81 1.73 14.02
CA ALA A 8 6.48 1.15 13.86
C ALA A 8 5.83 0.93 15.23
N TRP A 9 4.78 1.70 15.54
CA TRP A 9 4.03 1.58 16.81
C TRP A 9 3.13 0.33 16.88
N LYS A 10 2.92 -0.34 15.74
CA LYS A 10 2.20 -1.61 15.61
C LYS A 10 2.99 -2.53 14.67
N TYR A 11 2.98 -3.82 14.97
CA TYR A 11 3.66 -4.86 14.17
C TYR A 11 3.20 -4.87 12.70
N GLU A 12 1.93 -4.56 12.45
CA GLU A 12 1.32 -4.47 11.11
C GLU A 12 1.78 -3.24 10.29
N ASN A 13 2.48 -2.29 10.90
CA ASN A 13 2.97 -1.07 10.24
C ASN A 13 4.46 -1.18 9.85
N VAL A 14 5.07 -2.35 10.02
CA VAL A 14 6.45 -2.60 9.60
C VAL A 14 6.49 -2.73 8.08
N ILE A 15 7.35 -1.96 7.44
CA ILE A 15 7.60 -2.08 5.99
C ILE A 15 8.36 -3.38 5.74
N GLU A 16 7.75 -4.30 4.99
CA GLU A 16 8.30 -5.62 4.67
C GLU A 16 9.18 -5.58 3.41
N LEU A 17 10.18 -6.48 3.38
CA LEU A 17 10.86 -6.87 2.15
C LEU A 17 10.08 -8.03 1.57
N ILE A 18 9.27 -7.76 0.56
CA ILE A 18 8.38 -8.75 -0.06
C ILE A 18 9.16 -9.39 -1.21
N PRO A 19 9.38 -10.71 -1.21
CA PRO A 19 9.95 -11.41 -2.36
C PRO A 19 9.03 -11.26 -3.58
N PHE A 20 9.59 -10.91 -4.74
CA PHE A 20 8.78 -10.61 -5.93
C PHE A 20 7.97 -11.82 -6.42
N ASP A 21 8.51 -13.03 -6.26
CA ASP A 21 7.84 -14.31 -6.57
C ASP A 21 6.60 -14.58 -5.69
N ARG A 22 6.40 -13.83 -4.61
CA ARG A 22 5.20 -13.86 -3.77
C ARG A 22 4.09 -12.93 -4.25
N LEU A 23 4.34 -12.17 -5.31
CA LEU A 23 3.35 -11.37 -6.01
C LEU A 23 2.91 -12.12 -7.28
N THR A 24 1.64 -12.48 -7.33
CA THR A 24 1.01 -13.19 -8.46
C THR A 24 -0.01 -12.29 -9.16
N ASP A 25 -0.50 -12.69 -10.33
CA ASP A 25 -1.45 -11.90 -11.13
C ASP A 25 -0.97 -10.46 -11.40
N VAL A 26 0.35 -10.28 -11.55
CA VAL A 26 0.95 -8.96 -11.75
C VAL A 26 0.49 -8.40 -13.09
N LYS A 27 -0.24 -7.29 -13.06
CA LYS A 27 -0.80 -6.63 -14.24
C LYS A 27 -0.60 -5.13 -14.17
N GLU A 28 -0.06 -4.54 -15.24
CA GLU A 28 0.03 -3.08 -15.37
C GLU A 28 -1.37 -2.47 -15.49
N ILE A 29 -1.66 -1.47 -14.65
CA ILE A 29 -2.95 -0.78 -14.59
C ILE A 29 -2.85 0.72 -14.94
N GLY A 30 -1.64 1.22 -15.10
CA GLY A 30 -1.39 2.59 -15.55
C GLY A 30 0.09 2.91 -15.62
N LYS A 31 0.44 3.83 -16.51
CA LYS A 31 1.78 4.38 -16.67
C LYS A 31 1.69 5.89 -16.68
N GLY A 32 2.54 6.56 -15.90
CA GLY A 32 2.65 8.01 -15.84
C GLY A 32 4.07 8.47 -16.10
N GLY A 33 4.32 9.78 -15.97
CA GLY A 33 5.67 10.36 -16.13
C GLY A 33 6.66 9.98 -15.03
N PHE A 34 6.20 9.31 -13.96
CA PHE A 34 7.02 8.88 -12.82
C PHE A 34 7.17 7.35 -12.75
N GLY A 35 6.69 6.62 -13.75
CA GLY A 35 6.81 5.17 -13.84
C GLY A 35 5.48 4.43 -14.01
N SER A 36 5.51 3.13 -13.78
CA SER A 36 4.38 2.21 -14.01
C SER A 36 3.77 1.73 -12.70
N VAL A 37 2.45 1.56 -12.71
CA VAL A 37 1.64 1.07 -11.59
C VAL A 37 1.03 -0.27 -11.99
N TYR A 38 1.19 -1.26 -11.12
CA TYR A 38 0.75 -2.63 -11.29
C TYR A 38 -0.23 -3.02 -10.19
N SER A 39 -1.21 -3.87 -10.50
CA SER A 39 -1.96 -4.64 -9.52
C SER A 39 -1.35 -6.03 -9.37
N ALA A 40 -1.34 -6.57 -8.16
CA ALA A 40 -0.90 -7.95 -7.90
C ALA A 40 -1.68 -8.56 -6.73
N THR A 41 -1.64 -9.88 -6.62
CA THR A 41 -2.09 -10.65 -5.46
C THR A 41 -0.87 -11.06 -4.63
N TRP A 42 -0.77 -10.56 -3.39
CA TRP A 42 0.27 -10.98 -2.45
C TRP A 42 -0.14 -12.29 -1.77
N LEU A 43 0.62 -13.35 -2.03
CA LEU A 43 0.33 -14.72 -1.57
C LEU A 43 0.44 -14.87 -0.06
N ASP A 44 1.45 -14.27 0.56
CA ASP A 44 1.62 -14.31 2.00
C ASP A 44 0.68 -13.29 2.66
N GLY A 45 0.38 -12.18 1.99
CA GLY A 45 -0.57 -11.20 2.49
C GLY A 45 -0.07 -10.44 3.73
N ILE A 46 -0.95 -9.64 4.32
CA ILE A 46 -0.57 -8.80 5.47
C ILE A 46 -0.55 -9.65 6.74
N ARG A 47 0.51 -9.48 7.55
CA ARG A 47 0.55 -9.97 8.93
C ARG A 47 -0.54 -9.29 9.75
N LYS A 48 -1.45 -10.08 10.31
CA LYS A 48 -2.37 -9.67 11.36
C LYS A 48 -2.03 -10.41 12.62
N VAL A 49 -1.99 -9.69 13.73
CA VAL A 49 -1.91 -10.31 15.05
C VAL A 49 -3.34 -10.40 15.56
N ASP A 50 -3.97 -11.57 15.40
CA ASP A 50 -5.27 -11.80 15.99
C ASP A 50 -5.06 -12.30 17.42
N LYS A 51 -5.60 -11.55 18.40
CA LYS A 51 -5.64 -11.95 19.81
C LYS A 51 -6.70 -13.04 19.99
N ILE A 52 -6.45 -14.22 19.43
CA ILE A 52 -7.19 -15.41 19.81
C ILE A 52 -6.59 -15.84 21.14
N LYS A 53 -7.37 -15.72 22.22
CA LYS A 53 -6.94 -16.23 23.53
C LYS A 53 -6.95 -17.76 23.47
N ASP A 54 -5.81 -18.33 23.10
CA ASP A 54 -5.49 -19.74 23.33
C ASP A 54 -4.20 -19.78 24.17
N GLY A 55 -4.35 -19.54 25.47
CA GLY A 55 -3.22 -19.30 26.39
C GLY A 55 -2.59 -17.90 26.27
N ASP A 56 -1.29 -17.81 26.59
CA ASP A 56 -0.49 -16.55 26.66
C ASP A 56 0.17 -16.12 25.33
N ASN A 57 -0.06 -16.84 24.22
CA ASN A 57 0.58 -16.54 22.93
C ASN A 57 -0.38 -15.88 21.92
N ASP A 58 0.09 -14.80 21.29
CA ASP A 58 -0.58 -14.18 20.16
C ASP A 58 -0.36 -15.01 18.87
N ILE A 59 -1.45 -15.27 18.11
CA ILE A 59 -1.38 -16.01 16.82
C ILE A 59 -1.19 -15.02 15.67
N LEU A 60 -0.21 -15.29 14.80
CA LEU A 60 0.01 -14.56 13.56
C LEU A 60 -0.82 -15.16 12.42
N ILE A 61 -1.70 -14.37 11.83
CA ILE A 61 -2.55 -14.76 10.70
C ILE A 61 -2.21 -13.92 9.48
N PHE A 62 -2.16 -14.58 8.33
CA PHE A 62 -1.82 -14.02 7.05
C PHE A 62 -3.06 -13.99 6.14
N THR A 63 -3.43 -12.81 5.62
CA THR A 63 -4.57 -12.68 4.71
C THR A 63 -4.13 -12.26 3.32
N LYS A 64 -4.34 -13.13 2.32
CA LYS A 64 -4.14 -12.82 0.90
C LYS A 64 -4.85 -11.52 0.54
N LYS A 65 -4.15 -10.65 -0.20
CA LYS A 65 -4.68 -9.34 -0.54
C LYS A 65 -4.20 -8.89 -1.91
N ARG A 66 -5.08 -8.16 -2.61
CA ARG A 66 -4.66 -7.37 -3.76
C ARG A 66 -3.87 -6.15 -3.29
N THR A 67 -2.79 -5.88 -3.99
CA THR A 67 -1.86 -4.78 -3.72
C THR A 67 -1.56 -4.01 -5.00
N LEU A 68 -1.11 -2.77 -4.84
CA LEU A 68 -0.53 -1.99 -5.94
C LEU A 68 0.99 -1.99 -5.82
N ALA A 69 1.69 -2.15 -6.92
CA ALA A 69 3.13 -1.97 -6.99
C ALA A 69 3.45 -0.78 -7.92
N SER A 70 4.36 0.11 -7.52
CA SER A 70 4.81 1.21 -8.38
C SER A 70 6.31 1.10 -8.62
N SER A 71 6.72 1.09 -9.89
CA SER A 71 8.12 1.19 -10.30
C SER A 71 8.47 2.63 -10.69
N MET A 72 9.75 2.98 -10.60
CA MET A 72 10.26 4.30 -10.98
C MET A 72 11.59 4.11 -11.71
N GLU A 73 11.80 4.83 -12.81
CA GLU A 73 12.93 4.60 -13.73
C GLU A 73 14.30 4.92 -13.09
N ASN A 74 14.32 5.85 -12.14
CA ASN A 74 15.54 6.28 -11.44
C ASN A 74 15.50 5.90 -9.96
N GLN A 75 16.53 5.19 -9.49
CA GLN A 75 16.67 4.76 -8.09
C GLN A 75 16.75 5.93 -7.09
N ASN A 76 17.35 7.06 -7.46
CA ASN A 76 17.43 8.22 -6.58
C ASN A 76 16.06 8.86 -6.39
N ASP A 77 15.28 8.97 -7.47
CA ASP A 77 13.92 9.51 -7.43
C ASP A 77 13.01 8.58 -6.63
N PHE A 78 13.15 7.25 -6.82
CA PHE A 78 12.46 6.24 -6.02
C PHE A 78 12.73 6.41 -4.52
N LEU A 79 14.00 6.52 -4.12
CA LEU A 79 14.36 6.66 -2.71
C LEU A 79 13.88 7.99 -2.12
N LYS A 80 13.89 9.06 -2.91
CA LYS A 80 13.38 10.37 -2.49
C LYS A 80 11.87 10.32 -2.28
N GLU A 81 11.13 9.73 -3.22
CA GLU A 81 9.68 9.57 -3.12
C GLU A 81 9.30 8.65 -1.96
N PHE A 82 9.95 7.50 -1.82
CA PHE A 82 9.75 6.59 -0.69
C PHE A 82 9.95 7.29 0.66
N LYS A 83 11.04 8.04 0.83
CA LYS A 83 11.28 8.81 2.07
C LYS A 83 10.19 9.85 2.33
N SER A 84 9.74 10.54 1.28
CA SER A 84 8.66 11.53 1.36
C SER A 84 7.35 10.87 1.80
N LEU A 85 6.95 9.78 1.15
CA LEU A 85 5.74 9.02 1.46
C LEU A 85 5.78 8.46 2.88
N MET A 86 6.91 7.89 3.30
CA MET A 86 7.08 7.40 4.68
C MET A 86 6.93 8.51 5.71
N LYS A 87 7.43 9.73 5.42
CA LYS A 87 7.25 10.89 6.31
C LYS A 87 5.76 11.26 6.42
N CYS A 88 5.03 11.23 5.30
CA CYS A 88 3.59 11.51 5.32
C CYS A 88 2.83 10.45 6.12
N ILE A 89 3.04 9.16 5.86
CA ILE A 89 2.31 8.08 6.54
C ILE A 89 2.55 8.07 8.06
N LEU A 90 3.77 8.42 8.50
CA LEU A 90 4.06 8.53 9.94
C LEU A 90 3.30 9.68 10.61
N ASN A 91 2.92 10.71 9.85
CA ASN A 91 2.24 11.90 10.37
C ASN A 91 0.71 11.87 10.15
N TYR A 92 0.23 11.08 9.18
CA TYR A 92 -1.18 11.06 8.77
C TYR A 92 -1.75 9.63 8.79
N LYS A 93 -2.76 9.40 9.64
CA LYS A 93 -3.33 8.06 9.90
C LYS A 93 -4.20 7.50 8.77
N ASP A 94 -4.74 8.36 7.91
CA ASP A 94 -5.75 7.99 6.90
C ASP A 94 -5.16 7.80 5.49
N MET A 95 -3.84 7.74 5.37
CA MET A 95 -3.17 7.46 4.10
C MET A 95 -3.25 5.98 3.69
N LEU A 96 -3.11 5.74 2.37
CA LEU A 96 -2.93 4.39 1.83
C LEU A 96 -1.78 3.68 2.54
N LYS A 97 -2.05 2.47 3.05
CA LYS A 97 -1.03 1.67 3.71
C LYS A 97 0.06 1.27 2.72
N ILE A 98 1.32 1.46 3.09
CA ILE A 98 2.47 0.82 2.45
C ILE A 98 2.73 -0.48 3.19
N TYR A 99 2.75 -1.59 2.46
CA TYR A 99 3.06 -2.91 3.00
C TYR A 99 4.54 -3.20 2.95
N GLY A 100 5.23 -2.75 1.91
CA GLY A 100 6.61 -3.14 1.72
C GLY A 100 7.25 -2.56 0.49
N ILE A 101 8.46 -3.04 0.24
CA ILE A 101 9.13 -2.90 -1.04
C ILE A 101 9.46 -4.29 -1.57
N THR A 102 9.49 -4.43 -2.89
CA THR A 102 9.88 -5.64 -3.59
C THR A 102 10.92 -5.29 -4.64
N GLN A 103 11.80 -6.23 -4.97
CA GLN A 103 12.75 -6.08 -6.05
C GLN A 103 12.56 -7.22 -7.05
N ASN A 104 12.28 -6.87 -8.30
CA ASN A 104 12.28 -7.85 -9.38
C ASN A 104 13.72 -8.15 -9.75
N THR A 105 14.18 -9.38 -9.51
CA THR A 105 15.56 -9.79 -9.78
C THR A 105 15.88 -9.89 -11.28
N GLN A 106 14.86 -10.02 -12.13
CA GLN A 106 15.03 -10.09 -13.59
C GLN A 106 15.21 -8.72 -14.22
N THR A 107 14.42 -7.73 -13.79
CA THR A 107 14.49 -6.35 -14.33
C THR A 107 15.35 -5.42 -13.48
N ASN A 108 15.77 -5.88 -12.29
CA ASN A 108 16.42 -5.09 -11.26
C ASN A 108 15.59 -3.87 -10.79
N GLU A 109 14.29 -3.86 -11.07
CA GLU A 109 13.38 -2.79 -10.69
C GLU A 109 12.98 -2.95 -9.22
N CYS A 110 13.04 -1.84 -8.50
CA CYS A 110 12.49 -1.75 -7.15
C CYS A 110 11.07 -1.20 -7.23
N LEU A 111 10.14 -1.84 -6.52
CA LEU A 111 8.75 -1.40 -6.46
C LEU A 111 8.30 -1.22 -5.02
N MET A 112 7.48 -0.19 -4.79
CA MET A 112 6.75 -0.01 -3.52
C MET A 112 5.42 -0.76 -3.58
N VAL A 113 5.08 -1.50 -2.53
CA VAL A 113 3.82 -2.27 -2.43
C VAL A 113 2.83 -1.56 -1.50
N PHE A 114 1.65 -1.22 -2.03
CA PHE A 114 0.60 -0.46 -1.36
C PHE A 114 -0.70 -1.23 -1.24
N GLN A 115 -1.59 -0.73 -0.38
CA GLN A 115 -3.00 -1.09 -0.37
C GLN A 115 -3.64 -0.87 -1.73
N TYR A 116 -4.33 -1.88 -2.25
CA TYR A 116 -5.13 -1.75 -3.46
C TYR A 116 -6.42 -0.97 -3.21
N ALA A 117 -6.62 0.11 -3.97
CA ALA A 117 -7.86 0.88 -3.99
C ALA A 117 -8.83 0.28 -5.02
N ASN A 118 -9.78 -0.53 -4.54
CA ASN A 118 -10.71 -1.30 -5.36
C ASN A 118 -11.61 -0.44 -6.27
N GLU A 119 -11.90 0.79 -5.87
CA GLU A 119 -12.71 1.74 -6.65
C GLU A 119 -11.87 2.68 -7.54
N GLY A 120 -10.55 2.46 -7.60
CA GLY A 120 -9.63 3.31 -8.35
C GLY A 120 -9.44 4.69 -7.73
N SER A 121 -9.13 5.69 -8.56
CA SER A 121 -8.92 7.06 -8.09
C SER A 121 -10.23 7.73 -7.68
N LEU A 122 -10.16 8.64 -6.70
CA LEU A 122 -11.32 9.42 -6.27
C LEU A 122 -11.98 10.16 -7.44
N TYR A 123 -11.19 10.66 -8.40
CA TYR A 123 -11.69 11.26 -9.64
C TYR A 123 -12.60 10.30 -10.43
N LYS A 124 -12.12 9.07 -10.71
CA LYS A 124 -12.89 8.06 -11.44
C LYS A 124 -14.14 7.64 -10.67
N TYR A 125 -14.00 7.45 -9.37
CA TYR A 125 -15.10 7.08 -8.48
C TYR A 125 -16.20 8.16 -8.46
N LEU A 126 -15.83 9.43 -8.30
CA LEU A 126 -16.78 10.54 -8.31
C LEU A 126 -17.43 10.70 -9.68
N ARG A 127 -16.68 10.65 -10.78
CA ARG A 127 -17.26 10.74 -12.14
C ARG A 127 -18.36 9.69 -12.38
N LYS A 128 -18.19 8.49 -11.82
CA LYS A 128 -19.17 7.39 -11.94
C LYS A 128 -20.36 7.53 -10.99
N ASN A 129 -20.12 7.97 -9.75
CA ASN A 129 -21.10 7.84 -8.66
C ASN A 129 -21.62 9.19 -8.12
N PHE A 130 -21.25 10.34 -8.70
CA PHE A 130 -21.56 11.65 -8.11
C PHE A 130 -23.05 11.87 -7.86
N ASN A 131 -23.90 11.40 -8.78
CA ASN A 131 -25.35 11.59 -8.70
C ASN A 131 -26.03 10.61 -7.74
N THR A 132 -25.42 9.46 -7.46
CA THR A 132 -25.96 8.43 -6.55
C THR A 132 -25.52 8.63 -5.10
N LEU A 133 -24.41 9.35 -4.89
CA LEU A 133 -23.91 9.67 -3.56
C LEU A 133 -24.82 10.65 -2.81
N THR A 134 -25.17 10.30 -1.57
CA THR A 134 -25.85 11.22 -0.66
C THR A 134 -24.94 12.39 -0.27
N TRP A 135 -25.53 13.53 0.09
CA TRP A 135 -24.76 14.68 0.60
C TRP A 135 -23.88 14.32 1.80
N LYS A 136 -24.39 13.49 2.71
CA LYS A 136 -23.61 12.98 3.85
C LYS A 136 -22.37 12.22 3.39
N ALA A 137 -22.49 11.35 2.38
CA ALA A 137 -21.34 10.63 1.83
C ALA A 137 -20.32 11.57 1.16
N LYS A 138 -20.79 12.58 0.41
CA LYS A 138 -19.92 13.60 -0.20
C LYS A 138 -19.14 14.39 0.85
N LEU A 139 -19.81 14.83 1.91
CA LEU A 139 -19.17 15.54 3.03
C LEU A 139 -18.15 14.66 3.77
N GLN A 140 -18.46 13.37 3.94
CA GLN A 140 -17.52 12.43 4.54
C GLN A 140 -16.26 12.24 3.69
N ILE A 141 -16.41 12.11 2.37
CA ILE A 141 -15.27 12.03 1.45
C ILE A 141 -14.43 13.31 1.57
N LEU A 142 -15.06 14.49 1.55
CA LEU A 142 -14.37 15.77 1.68
C LEU A 142 -13.60 15.85 3.00
N ARG A 143 -14.23 15.48 4.12
CA ARG A 143 -13.60 15.45 5.44
C ARG A 143 -12.39 14.51 5.48
N ASN A 144 -12.45 13.37 4.80
CA ASN A 144 -11.36 12.40 4.78
C ASN A 144 -10.14 12.87 3.97
N ILE A 145 -10.32 13.78 3.01
CA ILE A 145 -9.22 14.29 2.17
C ILE A 145 -8.68 15.65 2.62
N SER A 146 -9.30 16.29 3.63
CA SER A 146 -8.98 17.65 4.06
C SER A 146 -7.96 17.74 5.21
N TRP A 147 -7.39 16.62 5.66
CA TRP A 147 -6.48 16.51 6.81
C TRP A 147 -5.08 16.08 6.38
#